data_AF-A0A8C1RPG0-F1
#
_entry.id   AF-A0A8C1RPG0-F1
#
_cell.length_a   1.000
_cell.length_b   1.000
_cell.length_c   1.000
_cell.angle_alpha   90.00
_cell.angle_beta   90.00
_cell.angle_gamma   90.00
#
_symmetry.space_group_name_H-M   'P 1'
#
loop_
_entity.id
_entity.type
_entity.pdbx_description
1 polymer ?
#
loop_
_entity_poly.entity_id
_entity_poly.type
_entity_poly.pdbx_seq_one_letter_code
_entity_poly.pdbx_strand_id
1 'polypeptide(L)'
;MRVVALISGGKDSCYNMLQCVSAGHSVVALANLRPHTHVPDELDSYMYQTVGHQAVDLYAEAMDLPLYRRTIEGSSLHTGREYSQTAGDEVEDLYQLLKLVKEKEGVEAVSVGAILSDYQRVRVENVCARLQLQPLAYLWRRDQAELLREIISSDLHAVVIKVAAYGLDPERHLGKSLAEMEAYLHELSEKYGVHICGEGGEYETFTVDCPLFKKKIVIDSMETVIHSADAFAPVGYLRFTRMHTEDKREGSGGRPLPLSRCPCQNTIDRMTEELEYADKTPDVQGGCPSNAERSCQSEPGCVPSHSSRSSSGFQWISGLTALQSEHPDVQSQTRHVFTLLQRQLQEKGLLMKHVLLVHLYVSDMENFSQINSVYCTYFTHNPPARVCVQAWLPVSQQLRMDVLLHDGTVACEEDAFPQRDTLHVQSLSHWAPANIGPYSQAVQVREAVFCAGQIALVPCSMQLVNGPVALQARLCFSHMEKVLRAMDSRLTLAHVLQAHIYITHRDHAAAVTEVWNRTIQDVQGWSGAGAAVWLAPVLLWLWFLLKICRICVSCASPAGSVCSGHHWITLLSRP
;
A
#
# COMPACT_ATOMS: atom_id res chain seq x y z
N MET A 1 -8.52 11.93 13.21
CA MET A 1 -8.84 12.74 12.02
C MET A 1 -10.34 12.79 11.82
N ARG A 2 -10.84 13.92 11.29
CA ARG A 2 -12.21 14.06 10.75
C ARG A 2 -12.25 13.47 9.34
N VAL A 3 -13.12 12.49 9.11
CA VAL A 3 -13.14 11.67 7.89
C VAL A 3 -14.45 11.90 7.12
N VAL A 4 -14.35 12.09 5.81
CA VAL A 4 -15.47 11.88 4.88
C VAL A 4 -15.43 10.44 4.37
N ALA A 5 -16.56 9.75 4.40
CA ALA A 5 -16.67 8.41 3.83
C ALA A 5 -17.21 8.45 2.40
N LEU A 6 -16.45 7.91 1.45
CA LEU A 6 -16.98 7.58 0.13
C LEU A 6 -17.85 6.33 0.26
N ILE A 7 -19.14 6.50 -0.02
CA ILE A 7 -20.14 5.44 0.14
C ILE A 7 -20.74 5.06 -1.22
N SER A 8 -20.95 3.76 -1.38
CA SER A 8 -21.64 3.18 -2.55
C SER A 8 -23.00 2.57 -2.20
N GLY A 9 -23.26 2.30 -0.93
CA GLY A 9 -24.34 1.37 -0.51
C GLY A 9 -23.80 -0.01 -0.15
N GLY A 10 -22.66 -0.42 -0.72
CA GLY A 10 -22.11 -1.76 -0.53
C GLY A 10 -21.42 -2.01 0.82
N LYS A 11 -21.19 -3.30 1.09
CA LYS A 11 -20.50 -3.83 2.27
C LYS A 11 -19.11 -3.20 2.47
N ASP A 12 -18.37 -2.96 1.40
CA ASP A 12 -16.96 -2.56 1.46
C ASP A 12 -16.81 -1.14 1.99
N SER A 13 -17.65 -0.22 1.49
CA SER A 13 -17.70 1.14 1.99
C SER A 13 -18.11 1.21 3.46
N CYS A 14 -19.09 0.40 3.88
CA CYS A 14 -19.55 0.36 5.27
C CYS A 14 -18.52 -0.27 6.21
N TYR A 15 -17.89 -1.36 5.79
CA TYR A 15 -16.86 -2.02 6.60
C TYR A 15 -15.61 -1.15 6.74
N ASN A 16 -15.18 -0.44 5.68
CA ASN A 16 -14.06 0.48 5.80
C ASN A 16 -14.36 1.66 6.76
N MET A 17 -15.61 2.12 6.84
CA MET A 17 -16.02 3.10 7.87
C MET A 17 -15.86 2.53 9.28
N LEU A 18 -16.25 1.27 9.52
CA LEU A 18 -16.04 0.60 10.81
C LEU A 18 -14.54 0.54 11.15
N GLN A 19 -13.68 0.23 10.18
CA GLN A 19 -12.23 0.24 10.38
C GLN A 19 -11.69 1.63 10.69
N CYS A 20 -12.18 2.68 10.03
CA CYS A 20 -11.80 4.06 10.35
C CYS A 20 -12.15 4.42 11.80
N VAL A 21 -13.34 4.07 12.27
CA VAL A 21 -13.76 4.34 13.66
C VAL A 21 -12.93 3.52 14.65
N SER A 22 -12.65 2.25 14.35
CA SER A 22 -11.78 1.37 15.15
C SER A 22 -10.36 1.93 15.26
N ALA A 23 -9.84 2.55 14.19
CA ALA A 23 -8.56 3.26 14.19
C ALA A 23 -8.58 4.62 14.93
N GLY A 24 -9.69 4.98 15.59
CA GLY A 24 -9.83 6.22 16.36
C GLY A 24 -10.14 7.45 15.51
N HIS A 25 -10.64 7.27 14.28
CA HIS A 25 -11.12 8.38 13.46
C HIS A 25 -12.61 8.67 13.67
N SER A 26 -13.03 9.88 13.32
CA SER A 26 -14.43 10.28 13.41
C SER A 26 -14.97 10.51 12.00
N VAL A 27 -15.95 9.71 11.60
CA VAL A 27 -16.68 9.91 10.35
C VAL A 27 -17.69 11.04 10.57
N VAL A 28 -17.53 12.15 9.84
CA VAL A 28 -18.32 13.37 10.03
C VAL A 28 -19.23 13.70 8.84
N ALA A 29 -18.98 13.08 7.69
CA ALA A 29 -19.76 13.30 6.48
C ALA A 29 -19.72 12.09 5.55
N LEU A 30 -20.74 11.96 4.73
CA LEU A 30 -20.86 10.97 3.68
C LEU A 30 -20.77 11.64 2.32
N ALA A 31 -20.10 10.99 1.37
CA ALA A 31 -19.96 11.48 0.00
C ALA A 31 -20.25 10.37 -1.01
N ASN A 32 -21.02 10.69 -2.04
CA ASN A 32 -21.39 9.74 -3.09
C ASN A 32 -21.42 10.44 -4.46
N LEU A 33 -20.85 9.80 -5.47
CA LEU A 33 -21.09 10.15 -6.86
C LEU A 33 -22.23 9.30 -7.40
N ARG A 34 -23.17 9.96 -8.10
CA ARG A 34 -24.37 9.30 -8.62
C ARG A 34 -24.48 9.48 -10.13
N PRO A 35 -25.08 8.51 -10.84
CA PRO A 35 -25.37 8.67 -12.25
C PRO A 35 -26.45 9.75 -12.50
N HIS A 36 -26.60 10.16 -13.75
CA HIS A 36 -27.68 11.05 -14.18
C HIS A 36 -29.04 10.36 -14.01
N THR A 37 -30.06 11.09 -13.55
CA THR A 37 -31.42 10.60 -13.27
C THR A 37 -32.18 10.05 -14.49
N HIS A 38 -31.66 10.25 -15.71
CA HIS A 38 -32.28 9.80 -16.96
C HIS A 38 -31.52 8.65 -17.64
N VAL A 39 -30.49 8.11 -16.99
CA VAL A 39 -29.66 7.02 -17.50
C VAL A 39 -30.08 5.72 -16.77
N PRO A 40 -30.04 4.54 -17.42
CA PRO A 40 -30.31 3.27 -16.74
C PRO A 40 -29.53 3.12 -15.43
N ASP A 41 -30.12 2.42 -14.46
CA ASP A 41 -29.55 2.15 -13.13
C ASP A 41 -28.20 1.41 -13.19
N GLU A 42 -27.89 0.78 -14.33
CA GLU A 42 -26.65 0.08 -14.61
C GLU A 42 -25.85 0.84 -15.67
N LEU A 43 -24.67 1.33 -15.25
CA LEU A 43 -23.64 1.90 -16.11
C LEU A 43 -22.37 1.09 -15.94
N ASP A 44 -21.62 0.92 -17.03
CA ASP A 44 -20.27 0.38 -17.03
C ASP A 44 -19.27 1.43 -16.49
N SER A 45 -19.35 1.78 -15.20
CA SER A 45 -18.32 2.57 -14.51
C SER A 45 -17.33 1.63 -13.83
N TYR A 46 -16.04 1.84 -14.12
CA TYR A 46 -14.95 1.14 -13.42
C TYR A 46 -14.77 1.61 -11.97
N MET A 47 -15.33 2.77 -11.62
CA MET A 47 -15.08 3.42 -10.34
C MET A 47 -16.26 3.27 -9.38
N TYR A 48 -17.50 3.38 -9.85
CA TYR A 48 -18.67 3.49 -8.97
C TYR A 48 -19.71 2.39 -9.18
N GLN A 49 -20.16 1.83 -8.06
CA GLN A 49 -21.38 1.03 -8.00
C GLN A 49 -22.58 1.92 -8.37
N THR A 50 -23.40 1.46 -9.30
CA THR A 50 -24.57 2.18 -9.80
C THR A 50 -25.89 1.55 -9.35
N VAL A 51 -25.91 0.24 -9.11
CA VAL A 51 -27.09 -0.44 -8.54
C VAL A 51 -27.25 -0.08 -7.07
N GLY A 52 -28.48 0.24 -6.67
CA GLY A 52 -28.82 0.61 -5.28
C GLY A 52 -28.54 2.08 -4.94
N HIS A 53 -28.05 2.90 -5.88
CA HIS A 53 -27.73 4.31 -5.63
C HIS A 53 -28.94 5.15 -5.16
N GLN A 54 -30.17 4.70 -5.47
CA GLN A 54 -31.43 5.34 -5.09
C GLN A 54 -31.65 5.29 -3.57
N ALA A 55 -31.14 4.25 -2.90
CA ALA A 55 -31.31 4.03 -1.47
C ALA A 55 -30.21 4.67 -0.61
N VAL A 56 -29.16 5.22 -1.23
CA VAL A 56 -28.01 5.82 -0.53
C VAL A 56 -28.41 7.04 0.32
N ASP A 57 -29.49 7.74 -0.05
CA ASP A 57 -30.00 8.87 0.74
C ASP A 57 -30.44 8.44 2.16
N LEU A 58 -30.85 7.17 2.33
CA LEU A 58 -31.22 6.62 3.63
C LEU A 58 -30.02 6.46 4.57
N TYR A 59 -28.77 6.42 4.08
CA TYR A 59 -27.59 6.40 4.95
C TYR A 59 -27.41 7.71 5.71
N ALA A 60 -27.81 8.84 5.14
CA ALA A 60 -27.77 10.13 5.83
C ALA A 60 -28.65 10.10 7.09
N GLU A 61 -29.87 9.57 6.95
CA GLU A 61 -30.81 9.41 8.06
C GLU A 61 -30.38 8.29 9.02
N ALA A 62 -29.94 7.15 8.48
CA ALA A 62 -29.54 5.99 9.28
C ALA A 62 -28.33 6.30 10.16
N MET A 63 -27.35 7.07 9.68
CA MET A 63 -26.15 7.44 10.45
C MET A 63 -26.30 8.77 11.18
N ASP A 64 -27.30 9.58 10.83
CA ASP A 64 -27.45 10.98 11.28
C ASP A 64 -26.18 11.79 10.96
N LEU A 65 -25.83 11.79 9.67
CA LEU A 65 -24.67 12.49 9.11
C LEU A 65 -25.04 13.24 7.83
N PRO A 66 -24.38 14.37 7.53
CA PRO A 66 -24.60 15.08 6.27
C PRO A 66 -24.12 14.25 5.08
N LEU A 67 -24.96 14.17 4.04
CA LEU A 67 -24.67 13.50 2.79
C LEU A 67 -24.47 14.50 1.66
N TYR A 68 -23.31 14.41 1.01
CA TYR A 68 -22.94 15.20 -0.14
C TYR A 68 -22.98 14.33 -1.39
N ARG A 69 -23.83 14.71 -2.35
CA ARG A 69 -23.93 14.00 -3.63
C ARG A 69 -23.58 14.92 -4.79
N ARG A 70 -22.84 14.39 -5.75
CA ARG A 70 -22.59 15.05 -7.04
C ARG A 70 -22.94 14.10 -8.17
N THR A 71 -23.55 14.62 -9.23
CA THR A 71 -23.85 13.84 -10.43
C THR A 71 -22.58 13.70 -11.25
N ILE A 72 -22.32 12.49 -11.77
CA ILE A 72 -21.18 12.22 -12.66
C ILE A 72 -21.46 12.88 -14.01
N GLU A 73 -20.64 13.84 -14.39
CA GLU A 73 -20.65 14.54 -15.69
C GLU A 73 -19.56 14.00 -16.61
N GLY A 74 -18.42 13.58 -16.05
CA GLY A 74 -17.32 12.98 -16.78
C GLY A 74 -17.53 11.51 -17.16
N SER A 75 -16.61 10.97 -17.94
CA SER A 75 -16.54 9.53 -18.29
C SER A 75 -15.18 8.94 -17.92
N SER A 76 -15.04 7.62 -17.94
CA SER A 76 -13.76 6.95 -17.65
C SER A 76 -12.80 7.09 -18.85
N LEU A 77 -12.12 8.24 -18.96
CA LEU A 77 -11.23 8.57 -20.07
C LEU A 77 -9.82 8.02 -19.86
N HIS A 78 -9.26 8.25 -18.67
CA HIS A 78 -7.93 7.78 -18.32
C HIS A 78 -8.05 6.43 -17.63
N THR A 79 -7.94 5.33 -18.38
CA THR A 79 -8.10 3.96 -17.84
C THR A 79 -6.80 3.26 -17.47
N GLY A 80 -5.66 3.96 -17.57
CA GLY A 80 -4.35 3.45 -17.20
C GLY A 80 -4.21 3.08 -15.73
N ARG A 81 -3.08 2.42 -15.42
CA ARG A 81 -2.65 2.10 -14.04
C ARG A 81 -2.32 3.36 -13.23
N GLU A 82 -1.87 4.39 -13.92
CA GLU A 82 -1.60 5.70 -13.35
C GLU A 82 -2.77 6.64 -13.63
N TYR A 83 -2.84 7.77 -12.94
CA TYR A 83 -3.79 8.81 -13.24
C TYR A 83 -3.11 10.18 -13.28
N SER A 84 -3.29 10.88 -14.40
CA SER A 84 -3.01 12.29 -14.54
C SER A 84 -4.31 13.06 -14.69
N GLN A 85 -4.34 14.30 -14.18
CA GLN A 85 -5.52 15.15 -14.26
C GLN A 85 -5.99 15.25 -15.72
N THR A 86 -7.20 14.73 -15.96
CA THR A 86 -7.77 14.62 -17.30
C THR A 86 -9.11 15.33 -17.33
N ALA A 87 -9.23 16.39 -18.13
CA ALA A 87 -10.46 17.16 -18.24
C ALA A 87 -11.59 16.29 -18.81
N GLY A 88 -12.77 16.34 -18.18
CA GLY A 88 -13.92 15.51 -18.57
C GLY A 88 -13.88 14.08 -18.03
N ASP A 89 -12.91 13.72 -17.20
CA ASP A 89 -12.85 12.42 -16.55
C ASP A 89 -13.67 12.40 -15.24
N GLU A 90 -14.32 11.27 -14.94
CA GLU A 90 -15.16 11.11 -13.74
C GLU A 90 -14.40 11.33 -12.41
N VAL A 91 -13.07 11.21 -12.42
CA VAL A 91 -12.22 11.53 -11.26
C VAL A 91 -12.21 13.02 -10.92
N GLU A 92 -12.44 13.90 -11.90
CA GLU A 92 -12.54 15.34 -11.62
C GLU A 92 -13.85 15.71 -10.93
N ASP A 93 -14.93 14.94 -11.15
CA ASP A 93 -16.16 15.10 -10.36
C ASP A 93 -15.93 14.70 -8.90
N LEU A 94 -15.16 13.63 -8.67
CA LEU A 94 -14.76 13.24 -7.32
C LEU A 94 -13.94 14.34 -6.64
N TYR A 95 -13.02 14.97 -7.38
CA TYR A 95 -12.25 16.10 -6.88
C TYR A 95 -13.15 17.25 -6.44
N GLN A 96 -14.13 17.66 -7.25
CA GLN A 96 -15.04 18.74 -6.88
C GLN A 96 -15.91 18.39 -5.67
N LEU A 97 -16.40 17.14 -5.59
CA LEU A 97 -17.17 16.66 -4.45
C LEU A 97 -16.35 16.72 -3.16
N LEU A 98 -15.16 16.14 -3.16
CA LEU A 98 -14.31 16.10 -1.96
C LEU A 98 -13.81 17.49 -1.56
N LYS A 99 -13.57 18.39 -2.53
CA LYS A 99 -13.25 19.79 -2.27
C LYS A 99 -14.39 20.48 -1.51
N LEU A 100 -15.63 20.31 -1.96
CA LEU A 100 -16.81 20.86 -1.29
C LEU A 100 -16.94 20.35 0.15
N VAL A 101 -16.77 19.04 0.36
CA VAL A 101 -16.85 18.45 1.72
C VAL A 101 -15.72 18.96 2.61
N LYS A 102 -14.50 19.07 2.08
CA LYS A 102 -13.35 19.65 2.81
C LYS A 102 -13.64 21.07 3.29
N GLU A 103 -14.17 21.91 2.40
CA GLU A 103 -14.48 23.32 2.72
C GLU A 103 -15.61 23.46 3.75
N LYS A 104 -16.63 22.59 3.69
CA LYS A 104 -17.79 22.66 4.60
C LYS A 104 -17.58 21.99 5.95
N GLU A 105 -16.93 20.82 5.95
CA GLU A 105 -16.86 19.94 7.12
C GLU A 105 -15.47 19.92 7.77
N GLY A 106 -14.47 20.55 7.15
CA GLY A 106 -13.10 20.57 7.64
C GLY A 106 -12.50 19.17 7.77
N VAL A 107 -12.75 18.29 6.79
CA VAL A 107 -12.22 16.92 6.80
C VAL A 107 -10.72 16.90 6.50
N GLU A 108 -10.05 15.93 7.10
CA GLU A 108 -8.60 15.71 7.00
C GLU A 108 -8.27 14.43 6.21
N ALA A 109 -9.26 13.54 6.06
CA ALA A 109 -9.07 12.21 5.50
C ALA A 109 -10.32 11.70 4.75
N VAL A 110 -10.10 10.74 3.85
CA VAL A 110 -11.13 10.13 3.01
C VAL A 110 -11.13 8.62 3.21
N SER A 111 -12.26 8.04 3.61
CA SER A 111 -12.46 6.59 3.72
C SER A 111 -12.88 6.01 2.37
N VAL A 112 -12.20 4.95 1.93
CA VAL A 112 -12.41 4.27 0.64
C VAL A 112 -12.51 2.76 0.84
N GLY A 113 -13.61 2.15 0.40
CA GLY A 113 -13.85 0.70 0.49
C GLY A 113 -13.24 -0.11 -0.66
N ALA A 114 -12.01 0.17 -1.10
CA ALA A 114 -11.35 -0.62 -2.15
C ALA A 114 -10.61 -1.82 -1.54
N ILE A 115 -10.83 -3.04 -2.06
CA ILE A 115 -10.16 -4.25 -1.59
C ILE A 115 -9.00 -4.63 -2.52
N LEU A 116 -9.24 -4.90 -3.81
CA LEU A 116 -8.17 -5.30 -4.73
C LEU A 116 -7.88 -4.24 -5.79
N SER A 117 -8.89 -3.47 -6.20
CA SER A 117 -8.79 -2.54 -7.32
C SER A 117 -7.71 -1.45 -7.14
N ASP A 118 -6.60 -1.60 -7.86
CA ASP A 118 -5.58 -0.56 -8.02
C ASP A 118 -6.14 0.67 -8.74
N TYR A 119 -7.09 0.47 -9.67
CA TYR A 119 -7.74 1.53 -10.42
C TYR A 119 -8.43 2.55 -9.49
N GLN A 120 -9.28 2.06 -8.59
CA GLN A 120 -10.03 2.90 -7.67
C GLN A 120 -9.09 3.60 -6.69
N ARG A 121 -8.15 2.85 -6.10
CA ARG A 121 -7.20 3.37 -5.11
C ARG A 121 -6.35 4.51 -5.69
N VAL A 122 -5.72 4.32 -6.84
CA VAL A 122 -4.82 5.33 -7.45
C VAL A 122 -5.55 6.64 -7.73
N ARG A 123 -6.81 6.58 -8.18
CA ARG A 123 -7.61 7.76 -8.49
C ARG A 123 -8.01 8.52 -7.24
N VAL A 124 -8.44 7.82 -6.19
CA VAL A 124 -8.75 8.48 -4.93
C VAL A 124 -7.48 9.06 -4.28
N GLU A 125 -6.36 8.33 -4.31
CA GLU A 125 -5.06 8.84 -3.82
C GLU A 125 -4.64 10.10 -4.57
N ASN A 126 -4.82 10.17 -5.89
CA ASN A 126 -4.53 11.36 -6.69
C ASN A 126 -5.36 12.58 -6.24
N VAL A 127 -6.67 12.40 -6.09
CA VAL A 127 -7.58 13.45 -5.62
C VAL A 127 -7.20 13.89 -4.21
N CYS A 128 -6.93 12.95 -3.31
CA CYS A 128 -6.51 13.22 -1.93
C CYS A 128 -5.18 13.99 -1.88
N ALA A 129 -4.19 13.63 -2.71
CA ALA A 129 -2.91 14.33 -2.79
C ALA A 129 -3.09 15.80 -3.20
N ARG A 130 -3.93 16.07 -4.22
CA ARG A 130 -4.24 17.44 -4.67
C ARG A 130 -5.02 18.25 -3.63
N LEU A 131 -5.85 17.58 -2.84
CA LEU A 131 -6.63 18.21 -1.77
C LEU A 131 -5.94 18.18 -0.41
N GLN A 132 -4.73 17.65 -0.28
CA GLN A 132 -4.04 17.45 1.01
C GLN A 132 -4.93 16.73 2.03
N LEU A 133 -5.53 15.62 1.62
CA LEU A 133 -6.31 14.71 2.46
C LEU A 133 -5.56 13.39 2.60
N GLN A 134 -5.70 12.70 3.74
CA GLN A 134 -5.17 11.37 3.94
C GLN A 134 -6.17 10.30 3.44
N PRO A 135 -5.83 9.50 2.41
CA PRO A 135 -6.67 8.37 2.02
C PRO A 135 -6.54 7.21 3.03
N LEU A 136 -7.68 6.61 3.38
CA LEU A 136 -7.83 5.49 4.32
C LEU A 136 -8.49 4.31 3.60
N ALA A 137 -7.68 3.33 3.19
CA ALA A 137 -8.09 2.13 2.46
C ALA A 137 -7.69 0.88 3.26
N TYR A 138 -8.35 0.67 4.40
CA TYR A 138 -8.02 -0.40 5.35
C TYR A 138 -8.21 -1.81 4.82
N LEU A 139 -9.02 -1.97 3.77
CA LEU A 139 -9.34 -3.26 3.18
C LEU A 139 -8.38 -3.63 2.05
N TRP A 140 -7.56 -2.69 1.58
CA TRP A 140 -6.78 -2.87 0.37
C TRP A 140 -5.72 -3.97 0.51
N ARG A 141 -5.70 -4.90 -0.46
CA ARG A 141 -4.88 -6.13 -0.53
C ARG A 141 -4.97 -7.05 0.69
N ARG A 142 -6.08 -7.00 1.44
CA ARG A 142 -6.38 -8.02 2.46
C ARG A 142 -6.84 -9.32 1.81
N ASP A 143 -6.67 -10.42 2.56
CA ASP A 143 -7.23 -11.72 2.18
C ASP A 143 -8.76 -11.65 2.16
N GLN A 144 -9.36 -12.04 1.03
CA GLN A 144 -10.80 -11.88 0.81
C GLN A 144 -11.64 -12.83 1.68
N ALA A 145 -11.14 -14.03 1.95
CA ALA A 145 -11.80 -15.02 2.79
C ALA A 145 -11.84 -14.59 4.26
N GLU A 146 -10.73 -14.08 4.78
CA GLU A 146 -10.66 -13.44 6.10
C GLU A 146 -11.56 -12.21 6.16
N LEU A 147 -11.50 -11.36 5.14
CA LEU A 147 -12.27 -10.12 5.10
C LEU A 147 -13.78 -10.37 5.11
N LEU A 148 -14.29 -11.32 4.33
CA LEU A 148 -15.72 -11.66 4.32
C LEU A 148 -16.19 -12.17 5.69
N ARG A 149 -15.41 -13.07 6.31
CA ARG A 149 -15.68 -13.58 7.68
C ARG A 149 -15.73 -12.46 8.71
N GLU A 150 -14.81 -11.50 8.63
CA GLU A 150 -14.80 -10.35 9.53
C GLU A 150 -15.99 -9.42 9.29
N ILE A 151 -16.35 -9.16 8.03
CA ILE A 151 -17.54 -8.37 7.69
C ILE A 151 -18.78 -8.99 8.36
N ILE A 152 -18.99 -10.30 8.17
CA ILE A 152 -20.13 -11.03 8.73
C ILE A 152 -20.13 -11.00 10.26
N SER A 153 -18.98 -11.23 10.89
CA SER A 153 -18.86 -11.25 12.35
C SER A 153 -18.85 -9.86 13.01
N SER A 154 -18.79 -8.78 12.23
CA SER A 154 -18.81 -7.38 12.71
C SER A 154 -20.22 -6.80 12.90
N ASP A 155 -21.27 -7.63 12.89
CA ASP A 155 -22.68 -7.21 12.89
C ASP A 155 -23.03 -6.28 11.70
N LEU A 156 -22.31 -6.42 10.57
CA LEU A 156 -22.64 -5.75 9.32
C LEU A 156 -23.60 -6.63 8.51
N HIS A 157 -24.83 -6.16 8.37
CA HIS A 157 -25.88 -6.84 7.65
C HIS A 157 -26.02 -6.26 6.24
N ALA A 158 -25.49 -6.98 5.25
CA ALA A 158 -25.64 -6.63 3.84
C ALA A 158 -26.31 -7.76 3.06
N VAL A 159 -27.10 -7.37 2.06
CA VAL A 159 -27.81 -8.25 1.13
C VAL A 159 -27.20 -8.15 -0.27
N VAL A 160 -27.18 -9.25 -1.01
CA VAL A 160 -26.74 -9.28 -2.40
C VAL A 160 -27.80 -8.64 -3.28
N ILE A 161 -27.43 -7.60 -4.03
CA ILE A 161 -28.36 -6.82 -4.86
C ILE A 161 -28.07 -6.89 -6.35
N LYS A 162 -26.89 -7.40 -6.73
CA LYS A 162 -26.51 -7.65 -8.13
C LYS A 162 -25.72 -8.93 -8.17
N VAL A 163 -25.90 -9.71 -9.22
CA VAL A 163 -25.00 -10.80 -9.59
C VAL A 163 -24.68 -10.70 -11.07
N ALA A 164 -23.43 -10.99 -11.43
CA ALA A 164 -22.91 -10.87 -12.79
C ALA A 164 -21.72 -11.82 -13.04
N ALA A 165 -21.70 -12.98 -12.40
CA ALA A 165 -20.60 -13.95 -12.52
C ALA A 165 -21.10 -15.38 -12.73
N TYR A 166 -20.24 -16.18 -13.35
CA TYR A 166 -20.51 -17.60 -13.58
C TYR A 166 -20.77 -18.33 -12.25
N GLY A 167 -21.87 -19.08 -12.21
CA GLY A 167 -22.33 -19.77 -11.00
C GLY A 167 -23.25 -18.92 -10.10
N LEU A 168 -23.32 -17.60 -10.26
CA LEU A 168 -24.28 -16.78 -9.54
C LEU A 168 -25.58 -16.63 -10.33
N ASP A 169 -26.62 -17.29 -9.85
CA ASP A 169 -27.99 -17.23 -10.35
C ASP A 169 -28.83 -16.11 -9.69
N PRO A 170 -29.42 -15.17 -10.46
CA PRO A 170 -30.25 -14.09 -9.93
C PRO A 170 -31.46 -14.55 -9.11
N GLU A 171 -32.15 -15.62 -9.52
CA GLU A 171 -33.35 -16.11 -8.82
C GLU A 171 -33.00 -16.76 -7.47
N ARG A 172 -31.81 -17.36 -7.37
CA ARG A 172 -31.36 -18.06 -6.17
C ARG A 172 -30.59 -17.21 -5.19
N HIS A 173 -29.91 -16.17 -5.65
CA HIS A 173 -28.91 -15.45 -4.84
C HIS A 173 -29.28 -14.01 -4.51
N LEU A 174 -30.05 -13.32 -5.35
CA LEU A 174 -30.47 -11.95 -5.04
C LEU A 174 -31.33 -11.91 -3.77
N GLY A 175 -31.04 -10.93 -2.90
CA GLY A 175 -31.73 -10.72 -1.63
C GLY A 175 -31.20 -11.54 -0.46
N LYS A 176 -30.33 -12.54 -0.70
CA LYS A 176 -29.66 -13.28 0.38
C LYS A 176 -28.67 -12.40 1.12
N SER A 177 -28.52 -12.65 2.41
CA SER A 177 -27.48 -12.04 3.24
C SER A 177 -26.10 -12.60 2.90
N LEU A 178 -25.04 -11.83 3.22
CA LEU A 178 -23.67 -12.32 3.09
C LEU A 178 -23.40 -13.58 3.92
N ALA A 179 -24.01 -13.70 5.11
CA ALA A 179 -23.87 -14.88 5.96
C ALA A 179 -24.44 -16.15 5.29
N GLU A 180 -25.56 -16.04 4.58
CA GLU A 180 -26.14 -17.15 3.82
C GLU A 180 -25.32 -17.50 2.58
N MET A 181 -24.61 -16.51 2.02
CA MET A 181 -23.82 -16.67 0.80
C MET A 181 -22.38 -17.12 1.06
N GLU A 182 -21.84 -16.96 2.27
CA GLU A 182 -20.43 -17.18 2.60
C GLU A 182 -19.88 -18.53 2.10
N ALA A 183 -20.48 -19.63 2.54
CA ALA A 183 -20.03 -20.98 2.17
C ALA A 183 -20.07 -21.20 0.64
N TYR A 184 -21.07 -20.63 -0.03
CA TYR A 184 -21.22 -20.76 -1.48
C TYR A 184 -20.19 -19.94 -2.26
N LEU A 185 -19.88 -18.72 -1.79
CA LEU A 185 -18.85 -17.87 -2.40
C LEU A 185 -17.46 -18.51 -2.28
N HIS A 186 -17.18 -19.18 -1.17
CA HIS A 186 -15.97 -19.99 -1.01
C HIS A 186 -15.90 -21.13 -2.03
N GLU A 187 -16.99 -21.91 -2.18
CA GLU A 187 -17.06 -22.98 -3.17
C GLU A 187 -16.86 -22.46 -4.61
N LEU A 188 -17.52 -21.34 -4.97
CA LEU A 188 -17.37 -20.72 -6.29
C LEU A 188 -15.94 -20.24 -6.54
N SER A 189 -15.28 -19.69 -5.52
CA SER A 189 -13.89 -19.26 -5.63
C SER A 189 -12.95 -20.44 -5.92
N GLU A 190 -13.10 -21.54 -5.19
CA GLU A 190 -12.30 -22.75 -5.40
C GLU A 190 -12.55 -23.38 -6.78
N LYS A 191 -13.80 -23.35 -7.25
CA LYS A 191 -14.20 -24.03 -8.48
C LYS A 191 -13.96 -23.22 -9.75
N TYR A 192 -14.19 -21.91 -9.69
CA TYR A 192 -14.23 -21.03 -10.85
C TYR A 192 -13.32 -19.79 -10.74
N GLY A 193 -12.65 -19.60 -9.60
CA GLY A 193 -11.79 -18.43 -9.39
C GLY A 193 -12.55 -17.13 -9.14
N VAL A 194 -13.85 -17.22 -8.81
CA VAL A 194 -14.68 -16.07 -8.42
C VAL A 194 -14.08 -15.39 -7.18
N HIS A 195 -14.05 -14.06 -7.17
CA HIS A 195 -13.62 -13.29 -6.02
C HIS A 195 -14.64 -13.36 -4.89
N ILE A 196 -14.20 -13.88 -3.73
CA ILE A 196 -15.06 -14.09 -2.55
C ILE A 196 -15.75 -12.78 -2.12
N CYS A 197 -15.04 -11.65 -2.21
CA CYS A 197 -15.58 -10.34 -1.89
C CYS A 197 -16.28 -9.65 -3.08
N GLY A 198 -16.46 -10.30 -4.22
CA GLY A 198 -17.15 -9.76 -5.39
C GLY A 198 -16.36 -8.69 -6.16
N GLU A 199 -15.04 -8.72 -6.04
CA GLU A 199 -14.16 -7.81 -6.78
C GLU A 199 -14.38 -7.96 -8.29
N GLY A 200 -14.31 -6.84 -9.03
CA GLY A 200 -14.57 -6.84 -10.48
C GLY A 200 -16.07 -6.83 -10.86
N GLY A 201 -16.97 -6.69 -9.88
CA GLY A 201 -18.41 -6.53 -10.13
C GLY A 201 -19.18 -7.85 -10.23
N GLU A 202 -18.58 -8.96 -9.80
CA GLU A 202 -19.20 -10.30 -9.81
C GLU A 202 -20.52 -10.34 -9.03
N TYR A 203 -20.57 -9.62 -7.90
CA TYR A 203 -21.79 -9.30 -7.20
C TYR A 203 -21.67 -7.96 -6.49
N GLU A 204 -22.80 -7.30 -6.26
CA GLU A 204 -22.86 -6.08 -5.46
C GLU A 204 -23.78 -6.28 -4.27
N THR A 205 -23.61 -5.44 -3.26
CA THR A 205 -24.39 -5.54 -2.02
C THR A 205 -25.01 -4.21 -1.63
N PHE A 206 -26.01 -4.27 -0.75
CA PHE A 206 -26.55 -3.12 -0.03
C PHE A 206 -26.56 -3.41 1.46
N THR A 207 -25.98 -2.52 2.26
CA THR A 207 -25.92 -2.67 3.73
C THR A 207 -27.20 -2.12 4.35
N VAL A 208 -28.01 -2.99 4.94
CA VAL A 208 -29.28 -2.62 5.57
C VAL A 208 -29.10 -2.23 7.04
N ASP A 209 -28.07 -2.75 7.69
CA ASP A 209 -27.72 -2.34 9.05
C ASP A 209 -26.23 -2.58 9.35
N CYS A 210 -25.65 -1.74 10.20
CA CYS A 210 -24.34 -1.96 10.80
C CYS A 210 -24.22 -1.21 12.14
N PRO A 211 -23.16 -1.45 12.93
CA PRO A 211 -22.97 -0.79 14.22
C PRO A 211 -22.89 0.74 14.17
N LEU A 212 -22.54 1.34 13.02
CA LEU A 212 -22.50 2.80 12.88
C LEU A 212 -23.87 3.43 12.64
N PHE A 213 -24.89 2.63 12.32
CA PHE A 213 -26.22 3.13 12.04
C PHE A 213 -27.00 3.32 13.34
N LYS A 214 -27.62 4.50 13.52
CA LYS A 214 -28.58 4.79 14.58
C LYS A 214 -29.96 4.18 14.28
N LYS A 215 -30.34 4.15 13.01
CA LYS A 215 -31.55 3.49 12.50
C LYS A 215 -31.19 2.40 11.51
N LYS A 216 -31.91 1.28 11.52
CA LYS A 216 -31.76 0.25 10.48
C LYS A 216 -32.58 0.64 9.25
N ILE A 217 -32.18 0.14 8.09
CA ILE A 217 -32.92 0.33 6.84
C ILE A 217 -33.74 -0.92 6.55
N VAL A 218 -35.02 -0.73 6.23
CA VAL A 218 -35.95 -1.81 5.92
C VAL A 218 -36.33 -1.73 4.44
N ILE A 219 -36.24 -2.87 3.77
CA ILE A 219 -36.68 -3.04 2.39
C ILE A 219 -38.15 -3.47 2.42
N ASP A 220 -39.06 -2.58 2.02
CA ASP A 220 -40.50 -2.84 2.02
C ASP A 220 -40.94 -3.58 0.75
N SER A 221 -40.40 -3.17 -0.39
CA SER A 221 -40.70 -3.79 -1.68
C SER A 221 -39.55 -3.60 -2.67
N MET A 222 -39.33 -4.63 -3.49
CA MET A 222 -38.29 -4.68 -4.51
C MET A 222 -38.76 -5.52 -5.70
N GLU A 223 -38.15 -5.29 -6.86
CA GLU A 223 -38.33 -6.09 -8.06
C GLU A 223 -36.98 -6.62 -8.56
N THR A 224 -36.99 -7.84 -9.09
CA THR A 224 -35.80 -8.42 -9.74
C THR A 224 -35.81 -8.04 -11.22
N VAL A 225 -34.73 -7.42 -11.68
CA VAL A 225 -34.52 -7.05 -13.08
C VAL A 225 -33.42 -7.95 -13.65
N ILE A 226 -33.74 -8.67 -14.73
CA ILE A 226 -32.75 -9.43 -15.49
C ILE A 226 -32.23 -8.55 -16.62
N HIS A 227 -30.97 -8.15 -16.53
CA HIS A 227 -30.31 -7.33 -17.56
C HIS A 227 -29.82 -8.21 -18.71
N SER A 228 -29.22 -9.35 -18.38
CA SER A 228 -28.77 -10.36 -19.36
C SER A 228 -29.15 -11.75 -18.88
N ALA A 229 -29.89 -12.48 -19.70
CA ALA A 229 -30.27 -13.87 -19.44
C ALA A 229 -29.26 -14.87 -20.07
N ASP A 230 -27.97 -14.52 -20.06
CA ASP A 230 -26.92 -15.41 -20.55
C ASP A 230 -27.00 -16.78 -19.86
N ALA A 231 -26.85 -17.85 -20.64
CA ALA A 231 -27.04 -19.22 -20.15
C ALA A 231 -25.98 -19.66 -19.13
N PHE A 232 -24.86 -18.94 -19.04
CA PHE A 232 -23.69 -19.28 -18.26
C PHE A 232 -23.38 -18.24 -17.17
N ALA A 233 -23.55 -16.95 -17.48
CA ALA A 233 -23.32 -15.84 -16.55
C ALA A 233 -24.48 -14.83 -16.61
N PRO A 234 -25.67 -15.19 -16.09
CA PRO A 234 -26.80 -14.27 -16.07
C PRO A 234 -26.49 -13.04 -15.22
N VAL A 235 -26.89 -11.87 -15.71
CA VAL A 235 -26.76 -10.60 -15.01
C VAL A 235 -28.14 -10.16 -14.54
N GLY A 236 -28.30 -10.03 -13.24
CA GLY A 236 -29.54 -9.58 -12.62
C GLY A 236 -29.29 -8.73 -11.40
N TYR A 237 -30.22 -7.82 -11.12
CA TYR A 237 -30.15 -6.94 -9.96
C TYR A 237 -31.51 -6.67 -9.33
N LEU A 238 -31.49 -6.21 -8.07
CA LEU A 238 -32.67 -5.76 -7.34
C LEU A 238 -32.86 -4.26 -7.54
N ARG A 239 -34.05 -3.88 -8.02
CA ARG A 239 -34.52 -2.50 -7.99
C ARG A 239 -35.44 -2.31 -6.78
N PHE A 240 -35.02 -1.47 -5.86
CA PHE A 240 -35.82 -1.13 -4.68
C PHE A 240 -36.94 -0.16 -5.06
N THR A 241 -38.19 -0.52 -4.76
CA THR A 241 -39.34 0.34 -5.06
C THR A 241 -39.82 1.10 -3.83
N ARG A 242 -39.61 0.56 -2.62
CA ARG A 242 -39.90 1.23 -1.36
C ARG A 242 -38.96 0.74 -0.25
N MET A 243 -38.40 1.69 0.48
CA MET A 243 -37.54 1.48 1.63
C MET A 243 -37.78 2.58 2.65
N HIS A 244 -37.55 2.30 3.93
CA HIS A 244 -37.61 3.29 5.00
C HIS A 244 -36.59 3.00 6.10
N THR A 245 -36.39 3.95 7.01
CA THR A 245 -35.58 3.76 8.21
C THR A 245 -36.48 3.45 9.42
N GLU A 246 -36.04 2.53 10.26
CA GLU A 246 -36.67 2.22 11.54
C GLU A 246 -35.68 2.39 12.68
N ASP A 247 -36.15 2.90 13.82
CA ASP A 247 -35.34 2.96 15.03
C ASP A 247 -34.95 1.55 15.48
N LYS A 248 -33.70 1.42 15.93
CA LYS A 248 -33.22 0.19 16.54
C LYS A 248 -33.88 0.01 17.90
N ARG A 249 -34.44 -1.18 18.18
CA ARG A 249 -35.15 -1.47 19.44
C ARG A 249 -34.27 -1.11 20.65
N GLU A 250 -34.80 -0.35 21.61
CA GLU A 250 -34.10 0.02 22.84
C GLU A 250 -33.60 -1.25 23.55
N GLY A 251 -32.27 -1.35 23.71
CA GLY A 251 -31.54 -2.57 24.09
C GLY A 251 -30.49 -3.03 23.05
N SER A 252 -30.58 -2.54 21.82
CA SER A 252 -29.53 -2.63 20.78
C SER A 252 -28.73 -1.33 20.60
N GLY A 253 -29.11 -0.27 21.33
CA GLY A 253 -28.41 1.00 21.37
C GLY A 253 -27.03 0.85 22.02
N GLY A 254 -26.00 1.01 21.20
CA GLY A 254 -24.62 1.12 21.67
C GLY A 254 -24.10 -0.12 22.37
N ARG A 255 -24.19 -1.31 21.74
CA ARG A 255 -23.06 -2.24 21.98
C ARG A 255 -21.80 -1.47 21.61
N PRO A 256 -20.78 -1.38 22.49
CA PRO A 256 -19.48 -0.90 22.06
C PRO A 256 -19.19 -1.61 20.75
N LEU A 257 -18.78 -0.87 19.71
CA LEU A 257 -18.23 -1.48 18.50
C LEU A 257 -17.41 -2.66 18.96
N PRO A 258 -17.72 -3.91 18.55
CA PRO A 258 -16.87 -5.02 18.93
C PRO A 258 -15.49 -4.58 18.48
N LEU A 259 -14.64 -4.24 19.44
CA LEU A 259 -13.27 -3.83 19.19
C LEU A 259 -12.57 -5.14 18.82
N SER A 260 -12.90 -5.66 17.64
CA SER A 260 -12.14 -6.71 17.00
C SER A 260 -10.73 -6.16 16.95
N ARG A 261 -9.80 -6.95 17.49
CA ARG A 261 -8.39 -6.58 17.51
C ARG A 261 -7.99 -6.22 16.09
N CYS A 262 -7.28 -5.10 15.94
CA CYS A 262 -6.81 -4.64 14.64
C CYS A 262 -6.05 -5.78 13.92
N PRO A 263 -6.33 -6.05 12.64
CA PRO A 263 -5.67 -7.11 11.88
C PRO A 263 -4.14 -7.03 11.90
N CYS A 264 -3.59 -5.81 11.92
CA CYS A 264 -2.14 -5.61 12.07
C CYS A 264 -1.63 -6.12 13.42
N GLN A 265 -2.38 -5.90 14.50
CA GLN A 265 -2.00 -6.38 15.83
C GLN A 265 -2.08 -7.91 15.90
N ASN A 266 -3.09 -8.54 15.32
CA ASN A 266 -3.18 -10.01 15.24
C ASN A 266 -1.96 -10.61 14.52
N THR A 267 -1.51 -9.96 13.45
CA THR A 267 -0.30 -10.38 12.72
C THR A 267 0.95 -10.26 13.60
N ILE A 268 1.08 -9.16 14.33
CA ILE A 268 2.23 -8.90 15.22
C ILE A 268 2.24 -9.89 16.39
N ASP A 269 1.09 -10.15 17.00
CA ASP A 269 0.95 -11.10 18.11
C ASP A 269 1.35 -12.50 17.65
N ARG A 270 0.86 -12.96 16.49
CA ARG A 270 1.26 -14.25 15.89
C ARG A 270 2.77 -14.32 15.65
N MET A 271 3.37 -13.27 15.08
CA MET A 271 4.82 -13.21 14.87
C MET A 271 5.59 -13.24 16.20
N THR A 272 5.06 -12.63 17.24
CA THR A 272 5.67 -12.62 18.58
C THR A 272 5.64 -14.02 19.18
N GLU A 273 4.48 -14.70 19.13
CA GLU A 273 4.32 -16.07 19.59
C GLU A 273 5.23 -17.06 18.85
N GLU A 274 5.34 -16.94 17.51
CA GLU A 274 6.25 -17.74 16.68
C GLU A 274 7.72 -17.62 17.14
N LEU A 275 8.16 -16.40 17.45
CA LEU A 275 9.52 -16.12 17.88
C LEU A 275 9.79 -16.63 19.30
N GLU A 276 8.85 -16.45 20.23
CA GLU A 276 8.96 -16.93 21.61
C GLU A 276 8.99 -18.47 21.69
N TYR A 277 8.29 -19.16 20.79
CA TYR A 277 8.36 -20.62 20.73
C TYR A 277 9.74 -21.09 20.23
N ALA A 278 10.30 -20.41 19.25
CA ALA A 278 11.58 -20.78 18.65
C ALA A 278 12.79 -20.47 19.54
N ASP A 279 12.68 -19.50 20.47
CA ASP A 279 13.74 -19.18 21.45
C ASP A 279 13.91 -20.28 22.52
N LYS A 280 13.00 -21.27 22.58
CA LYS A 280 13.08 -22.41 23.52
C LYS A 280 13.94 -23.57 23.04
N THR A 281 14.52 -23.49 21.84
CA THR A 281 15.50 -24.48 21.35
C THR A 281 16.92 -24.02 21.67
N PRO A 282 17.82 -24.89 22.18
CA PRO A 282 19.12 -24.46 22.69
C PRO A 282 20.03 -23.90 21.59
N ASP A 283 20.51 -22.67 21.80
CA ASP A 283 21.42 -21.93 20.92
C ASP A 283 22.77 -22.65 20.73
N VAL A 284 23.17 -22.78 19.46
CA VAL A 284 24.56 -23.05 19.08
C VAL A 284 25.29 -21.71 18.96
N GLN A 285 26.18 -21.42 19.91
CA GLN A 285 27.03 -20.23 19.91
C GLN A 285 27.96 -20.21 18.68
N GLY A 286 27.54 -19.50 17.64
CA GLY A 286 28.37 -19.19 16.48
C GLY A 286 29.22 -17.94 16.73
N GLY A 287 30.48 -18.12 17.12
CA GLY A 287 31.44 -17.04 17.27
C GLY A 287 31.70 -16.32 15.93
N CYS A 288 31.60 -14.98 15.94
CA CYS A 288 31.89 -14.15 14.79
C CYS A 288 33.42 -13.98 14.63
N PRO A 289 34.03 -14.22 13.46
CA PRO A 289 35.46 -14.03 13.27
C PRO A 289 35.83 -12.54 13.28
N SER A 290 36.91 -12.22 13.98
CA SER A 290 37.53 -10.89 14.03
C SER A 290 38.45 -10.63 12.84
N ASN A 291 38.45 -9.36 12.39
CA ASN A 291 39.48 -8.61 11.63
C ASN A 291 39.24 -8.36 10.14
N ALA A 292 39.10 -7.08 9.77
CA ALA A 292 40.16 -6.29 9.12
C ALA A 292 39.68 -4.84 8.90
N GLU A 293 40.37 -3.87 9.51
CA GLU A 293 40.10 -2.44 9.40
C GLU A 293 40.68 -1.87 8.10
N ARG A 294 39.85 -1.18 7.29
CA ARG A 294 40.34 -0.20 6.32
C ARG A 294 39.51 1.07 6.41
N SER A 295 40.17 2.12 6.89
CA SER A 295 39.73 3.51 6.80
C SER A 295 39.75 3.93 5.33
N CYS A 296 38.57 4.14 4.74
CA CYS A 296 38.45 4.84 3.46
C CYS A 296 38.52 6.35 3.73
N GLN A 297 39.72 6.92 3.67
CA GLN A 297 39.87 8.35 3.49
C GLN A 297 39.51 8.66 2.03
N SER A 298 38.32 9.21 1.79
CA SER A 298 37.97 9.78 0.49
C SER A 298 38.35 11.26 0.47
N GLU A 299 39.17 11.66 -0.49
CA GLU A 299 39.57 13.06 -0.70
C GLU A 299 38.37 13.98 -1.00
N PRO A 300 38.43 15.28 -0.65
CA PRO A 300 37.36 16.24 -0.92
C PRO A 300 37.35 16.60 -2.41
N GLY A 301 36.22 16.36 -3.10
CA GLY A 301 36.02 16.76 -4.50
C GLY A 301 35.77 15.61 -5.48
N CYS A 302 35.16 14.49 -5.03
CA CYS A 302 34.97 13.32 -5.86
C CYS A 302 33.94 13.58 -6.98
N VAL A 303 34.37 13.47 -8.23
CA VAL A 303 33.50 13.39 -9.42
C VAL A 303 32.58 12.17 -9.26
N PRO A 304 31.30 12.24 -9.63
CA PRO A 304 30.42 11.07 -9.60
C PRO A 304 31.03 9.91 -10.37
N SER A 305 30.99 8.71 -9.79
CA SER A 305 31.47 7.51 -10.46
C SER A 305 30.33 6.80 -11.19
N HIS A 306 30.68 6.10 -12.28
CA HIS A 306 29.72 5.33 -13.07
C HIS A 306 30.13 3.86 -13.08
N SER A 307 29.15 2.97 -12.91
CA SER A 307 29.37 1.57 -13.28
C SER A 307 29.41 1.43 -14.79
N SER A 308 30.00 0.33 -15.27
CA SER A 308 29.72 -0.16 -16.62
C SER A 308 28.21 -0.36 -16.78
N ARG A 309 27.72 -0.10 -17.99
CA ARG A 309 26.33 -0.40 -18.35
C ARG A 309 26.19 -1.91 -18.53
N SER A 310 25.17 -2.52 -17.93
CA SER A 310 24.87 -3.94 -18.16
C SER A 310 24.35 -4.16 -19.58
N SER A 311 24.44 -5.40 -20.07
CA SER A 311 23.80 -5.81 -21.34
C SER A 311 22.29 -5.55 -21.34
N SER A 312 21.67 -5.63 -20.16
CA SER A 312 20.26 -5.33 -19.92
C SER A 312 19.95 -3.85 -19.70
N GLY A 313 20.91 -2.93 -19.89
CA GLY A 313 20.66 -1.48 -19.88
C GLY A 313 20.70 -0.81 -18.49
N PHE A 314 21.06 -1.52 -17.43
CA PHE A 314 21.19 -0.95 -16.08
C PHE A 314 22.54 -0.25 -15.89
N GLN A 315 22.55 0.86 -15.17
CA GLN A 315 23.78 1.59 -14.82
C GLN A 315 23.65 2.32 -13.48
N TRP A 316 24.67 2.22 -12.64
CA TRP A 316 24.78 3.02 -11.42
C TRP A 316 25.51 4.34 -11.66
N ILE A 317 25.03 5.39 -11.00
CA ILE A 317 25.77 6.62 -10.74
C ILE A 317 25.92 6.73 -9.23
N SER A 318 27.15 6.84 -8.74
CA SER A 318 27.43 6.80 -7.30
C SER A 318 28.27 8.00 -6.86
N GLY A 319 28.10 8.38 -5.60
CA GLY A 319 28.86 9.45 -4.98
C GLY A 319 28.40 10.86 -5.36
N LEU A 320 27.13 11.05 -5.73
CA LEU A 320 26.58 12.40 -5.90
C LEU A 320 26.54 13.08 -4.52
N THR A 321 27.26 14.17 -4.37
CA THR A 321 27.39 14.91 -3.11
C THR A 321 27.56 16.41 -3.40
N ALA A 322 27.34 17.24 -2.40
CA ALA A 322 27.67 18.67 -2.41
C ALA A 322 28.55 18.99 -1.20
N LEU A 323 29.44 19.97 -1.34
CA LEU A 323 30.29 20.43 -0.25
C LEU A 323 29.63 21.59 0.51
N GLN A 324 29.71 21.56 1.83
CA GLN A 324 29.12 22.59 2.69
C GLN A 324 29.71 23.99 2.48
N SER A 325 30.96 24.08 1.99
CA SER A 325 31.61 25.35 1.64
C SER A 325 30.91 26.10 0.51
N GLU A 326 30.27 25.37 -0.41
CA GLU A 326 29.54 25.93 -1.57
C GLU A 326 28.04 26.00 -1.31
N HIS A 327 27.53 25.07 -0.48
CA HIS A 327 26.12 24.85 -0.22
C HIS A 327 25.90 24.67 1.29
N PRO A 328 25.61 25.76 2.04
CA PRO A 328 25.68 25.76 3.50
C PRO A 328 24.55 24.96 4.16
N ASP A 329 23.33 25.02 3.62
CA ASP A 329 22.16 24.34 4.16
C ASP A 329 21.81 23.04 3.40
N VAL A 330 21.07 22.14 4.06
CA VAL A 330 20.73 20.83 3.48
C VAL A 330 19.88 20.93 2.22
N GLN A 331 19.02 21.95 2.09
CA GLN A 331 18.18 22.13 0.91
C GLN A 331 19.03 22.54 -0.29
N SER A 332 19.98 23.46 -0.11
CA SER A 332 20.93 23.87 -1.16
C SER A 332 21.82 22.71 -1.61
N GLN A 333 22.32 21.88 -0.67
CA GLN A 333 23.05 20.66 -1.00
C GLN A 333 22.18 19.67 -1.78
N THR A 334 20.93 19.49 -1.38
CA THR A 334 19.99 18.60 -2.07
C THR A 334 19.73 19.08 -3.49
N ARG A 335 19.46 20.38 -3.70
CA ARG A 335 19.27 20.97 -5.04
C ARG A 335 20.51 20.76 -5.91
N HIS A 336 21.70 21.01 -5.37
CA HIS A 336 22.95 20.82 -6.10
C HIS A 336 23.15 19.35 -6.53
N VAL A 337 22.92 18.40 -5.63
CA VAL A 337 23.00 16.96 -5.93
C VAL A 337 22.04 16.56 -7.06
N PHE A 338 20.84 17.13 -7.11
CA PHE A 338 19.90 16.93 -8.22
C PHE A 338 20.34 17.62 -9.52
N THR A 339 20.92 18.82 -9.46
CA THR A 339 21.53 19.47 -10.64
C THR A 339 22.65 18.61 -11.23
N LEU A 340 23.50 18.02 -10.39
CA LEU A 340 24.53 17.07 -10.82
C LEU A 340 23.88 15.85 -11.49
N LEU A 341 22.87 15.25 -10.87
CA LEU A 341 22.15 14.12 -11.45
C LEU A 341 21.56 14.47 -12.83
N GLN A 342 20.86 15.60 -12.96
CA GLN A 342 20.28 16.04 -14.22
C GLN A 342 21.33 16.21 -15.31
N ARG A 343 22.50 16.81 -14.98
CA ARG A 343 23.62 16.92 -15.93
C ARG A 343 24.10 15.55 -16.40
N GLN A 344 24.28 14.60 -15.48
CA GLN A 344 24.72 13.24 -15.82
C GLN A 344 23.71 12.46 -16.64
N LEU A 345 22.41 12.71 -16.44
CA LEU A 345 21.35 12.14 -17.26
C LEU A 345 21.34 12.75 -18.67
N GLN A 346 21.48 14.07 -18.79
CA GLN A 346 21.54 14.78 -20.07
C GLN A 346 22.70 14.33 -20.94
N GLU A 347 23.89 14.16 -20.37
CA GLU A 347 25.08 13.61 -21.06
C GLU A 347 24.83 12.22 -21.67
N LYS A 348 23.85 11.48 -21.13
CA LYS A 348 23.46 10.14 -21.57
C LYS A 348 22.17 10.11 -22.39
N GLY A 349 21.57 11.28 -22.68
CA GLY A 349 20.25 11.36 -23.34
C GLY A 349 19.10 10.81 -22.51
N LEU A 350 19.27 10.72 -21.18
CA LEU A 350 18.27 10.21 -20.25
C LEU A 350 17.54 11.34 -19.52
N LEU A 351 16.33 11.03 -19.08
CA LEU A 351 15.46 11.88 -18.25
C LEU A 351 15.31 11.33 -16.82
N MET A 352 14.83 12.15 -15.89
CA MET A 352 14.56 11.76 -14.49
C MET A 352 13.68 10.51 -14.36
N LYS A 353 12.75 10.28 -15.29
CA LYS A 353 11.88 9.10 -15.32
C LYS A 353 12.61 7.75 -15.45
N HIS A 354 13.89 7.76 -15.87
CA HIS A 354 14.72 6.55 -16.01
C HIS A 354 15.46 6.17 -14.72
N VAL A 355 15.34 6.98 -13.66
CA VAL A 355 15.83 6.62 -12.32
C VAL A 355 14.88 5.59 -11.73
N LEU A 356 15.40 4.43 -11.33
CA LEU A 356 14.61 3.32 -10.79
C LEU A 356 14.72 3.20 -9.27
N LEU A 357 15.95 3.34 -8.75
CA LEU A 357 16.27 3.19 -7.33
C LEU A 357 17.22 4.29 -6.90
N VAL A 358 16.96 4.88 -5.73
CA VAL A 358 17.80 5.90 -5.10
C VAL A 358 18.24 5.37 -3.74
N HIS A 359 19.55 5.29 -3.52
CA HIS A 359 20.13 5.14 -2.19
C HIS A 359 20.54 6.53 -1.70
N LEU A 360 19.85 7.00 -0.68
CA LEU A 360 20.05 8.29 -0.07
C LEU A 360 20.61 8.11 1.34
N TYR A 361 21.85 8.54 1.52
CA TYR A 361 22.50 8.55 2.81
C TYR A 361 22.47 9.97 3.34
N VAL A 362 22.01 10.14 4.57
CA VAL A 362 21.94 11.45 5.24
C VAL A 362 22.80 11.44 6.49
N SER A 363 23.47 12.54 6.81
CA SER A 363 24.26 12.65 8.04
C SER A 363 23.37 12.69 9.28
N ASP A 364 22.20 13.30 9.15
CA ASP A 364 21.20 13.48 10.19
C ASP A 364 19.78 13.29 9.63
N MET A 365 19.01 12.40 10.27
CA MET A 365 17.64 12.12 9.85
C MET A 365 16.65 13.22 10.27
N GLU A 366 17.03 14.16 11.14
CA GLU A 366 16.23 15.36 11.43
C GLU A 366 16.01 16.23 10.17
N ASN A 367 16.92 16.15 9.19
CA ASN A 367 16.82 16.86 7.93
C ASN A 367 15.85 16.20 6.91
N PHE A 368 15.23 15.07 7.25
CA PHE A 368 14.41 14.29 6.31
C PHE A 368 13.28 15.10 5.66
N SER A 369 12.57 15.92 6.44
CA SER A 369 11.47 16.76 5.93
C SER A 369 11.96 17.83 4.96
N GLN A 370 13.08 18.47 5.28
CA GLN A 370 13.71 19.49 4.43
C GLN A 370 14.21 18.89 3.11
N ILE A 371 14.85 17.72 3.16
CA ILE A 371 15.30 16.99 1.97
C ILE A 371 14.10 16.60 1.10
N ASN A 372 13.03 16.05 1.70
CA ASN A 372 11.84 15.66 0.95
C ASN A 372 11.16 16.84 0.26
N SER A 373 11.14 18.03 0.90
CA SER A 373 10.57 19.25 0.29
C SER A 373 11.25 19.61 -1.04
N VAL A 374 12.56 19.39 -1.15
CA VAL A 374 13.31 19.57 -2.41
C VAL A 374 13.12 18.36 -3.33
N TYR A 375 13.17 17.14 -2.80
CA TYR A 375 13.02 15.91 -3.59
C TYR A 375 11.71 15.89 -4.41
N CYS A 376 10.60 16.34 -3.81
CA CYS A 376 9.28 16.42 -4.47
C CYS A 376 9.26 17.35 -5.69
N THR A 377 10.20 18.30 -5.82
CA THR A 377 10.27 19.18 -6.99
C THR A 377 10.88 18.49 -8.21
N TYR A 378 11.58 17.37 -8.01
CA TYR A 378 12.24 16.61 -9.07
C TYR A 378 11.48 15.34 -9.45
N PHE A 379 10.80 14.72 -8.49
CA PHE A 379 9.96 13.55 -8.72
C PHE A 379 8.53 13.84 -8.24
N THR A 380 7.61 13.98 -9.19
CA THR A 380 6.21 14.32 -8.92
C THR A 380 5.32 13.08 -8.95
N HIS A 381 5.29 12.39 -10.08
CA HIS A 381 4.49 11.18 -10.30
C HIS A 381 5.38 9.95 -10.36
N ASN A 382 4.98 8.88 -9.67
CA ASN A 382 5.69 7.60 -9.61
C ASN A 382 7.20 7.79 -9.38
N PRO A 383 7.59 8.33 -8.21
CA PRO A 383 9.00 8.48 -7.86
C PRO A 383 9.73 7.12 -7.88
N PRO A 384 11.07 7.10 -8.00
CA PRO A 384 11.82 5.86 -7.90
C PRO A 384 11.63 5.18 -6.53
N ALA A 385 11.94 3.89 -6.46
CA ALA A 385 12.15 3.23 -5.18
C ALA A 385 13.28 3.94 -4.42
N ARG A 386 13.18 4.00 -3.09
CA ARG A 386 14.17 4.73 -2.29
C ARG A 386 14.55 3.99 -1.02
N VAL A 387 15.85 3.93 -0.77
CA VAL A 387 16.42 3.54 0.51
C VAL A 387 17.03 4.79 1.13
N CYS A 388 16.47 5.25 2.24
CA CYS A 388 16.95 6.44 2.95
C CYS A 388 17.39 6.07 4.36
N VAL A 389 18.68 6.24 4.66
CA VAL A 389 19.26 5.82 5.95
C VAL A 389 20.23 6.87 6.47
N GLN A 390 20.32 7.00 7.80
CA GLN A 390 21.34 7.85 8.40
C GLN A 390 22.68 7.12 8.36
N ALA A 391 23.71 7.75 7.80
CA ALA A 391 25.05 7.19 7.70
C ALA A 391 26.10 8.22 8.11
N TRP A 392 27.28 7.74 8.51
CA TRP A 392 28.40 8.61 8.78
C TRP A 392 28.99 9.13 7.46
N LEU A 393 28.79 10.43 7.20
CA LEU A 393 29.31 11.13 6.05
C LEU A 393 30.47 12.05 6.48
N PRO A 394 31.39 12.40 5.57
CA PRO A 394 32.40 13.43 5.84
C PRO A 394 31.75 14.71 6.37
N VAL A 395 32.41 15.40 7.31
CA VAL A 395 31.85 16.59 8.00
C VAL A 395 31.37 17.67 7.03
N SER A 396 31.97 17.76 5.85
CA SER A 396 31.61 18.72 4.80
C SER A 396 30.39 18.31 3.96
N GLN A 397 29.73 17.19 4.24
CA GLN A 397 28.63 16.62 3.45
C GLN A 397 27.44 16.29 4.36
N GLN A 398 26.25 16.80 4.01
CA GLN A 398 25.02 16.47 4.74
C GLN A 398 24.24 15.31 4.11
N LEU A 399 24.46 15.06 2.83
CA LEU A 399 23.85 13.94 2.13
C LEU A 399 24.74 13.41 1.00
N ARG A 400 24.57 12.12 0.70
CA ARG A 400 25.17 11.45 -0.44
C ARG A 400 24.11 10.60 -1.14
N MET A 401 24.11 10.63 -2.46
CA MET A 401 23.13 9.93 -3.27
C MET A 401 23.80 9.01 -4.30
N ASP A 402 23.35 7.77 -4.35
CA ASP A 402 23.63 6.83 -5.43
C ASP A 402 22.31 6.51 -6.14
N VAL A 403 22.33 6.40 -7.47
CA VAL A 403 21.14 6.14 -8.27
C VAL A 403 21.37 5.00 -9.24
N LEU A 404 20.36 4.15 -9.39
CA LEU A 404 20.27 3.14 -10.43
C LEU A 404 19.38 3.67 -11.56
N LEU A 405 19.91 3.59 -12.77
CA LEU A 405 19.24 3.97 -14.00
C LEU A 405 18.97 2.74 -14.86
N HIS A 406 17.95 2.82 -15.71
CA HIS A 406 17.76 1.88 -16.81
C HIS A 406 17.55 2.65 -18.12
N ASP A 407 18.40 2.36 -19.10
CA ASP A 407 18.30 2.90 -20.44
C ASP A 407 17.20 2.14 -21.21
N GLY A 408 16.03 2.77 -21.34
CA GLY A 408 14.86 2.19 -22.01
C GLY A 408 15.02 2.01 -23.53
N THR A 409 16.15 2.43 -24.12
CA THR A 409 16.42 2.34 -25.57
C THR A 409 16.91 0.97 -26.04
N VAL A 410 17.18 0.03 -25.14
CA VAL A 410 17.49 -1.35 -25.53
C VAL A 410 16.19 -2.01 -26.02
N ALA A 411 15.97 -1.95 -27.33
CA ALA A 411 14.81 -2.51 -28.02
C ALA A 411 14.68 -4.01 -27.74
N CYS A 412 13.50 -4.43 -27.32
CA CYS A 412 13.00 -5.78 -27.60
C CYS A 412 12.18 -5.67 -28.90
N GLU A 413 12.19 -6.72 -29.71
CA GLU A 413 11.32 -6.83 -30.87
C GLU A 413 9.85 -6.62 -30.42
N GLU A 414 9.12 -5.77 -31.15
CA GLU A 414 7.75 -5.26 -30.89
C GLU A 414 7.61 -4.00 -29.98
N ASP A 415 7.48 -2.85 -30.65
CA ASP A 415 6.84 -1.55 -30.30
C ASP A 415 6.26 -1.24 -28.90
N ALA A 416 6.93 -1.60 -27.80
CA ALA A 416 6.61 -1.08 -26.47
C ALA A 416 7.89 -0.65 -25.73
N PHE A 417 7.91 0.58 -25.21
CA PHE A 417 8.85 0.97 -24.14
C PHE A 417 8.85 -0.14 -23.07
N PRO A 418 9.99 -0.54 -22.48
CA PRO A 418 9.98 -1.49 -21.36
C PRO A 418 9.10 -0.89 -20.26
N GLN A 419 7.94 -1.50 -20.04
CA GLN A 419 6.88 -0.99 -19.19
C GLN A 419 7.40 -0.90 -17.76
N ARG A 420 7.72 0.33 -17.34
CA ARG A 420 8.11 0.62 -15.96
C ARG A 420 6.83 0.56 -15.12
N ASP A 421 6.70 -0.46 -14.32
CA ASP A 421 5.60 -0.60 -13.37
C ASP A 421 6.04 -0.09 -12.00
N THR A 422 5.19 0.69 -11.35
CA THR A 422 5.51 1.32 -10.06
C THR A 422 4.41 1.03 -9.05
N LEU A 423 4.80 0.53 -7.88
CA LEU A 423 3.91 0.41 -6.73
C LEU A 423 4.14 1.58 -5.79
N HIS A 424 3.23 2.54 -5.87
CA HIS A 424 3.21 3.75 -5.06
C HIS A 424 1.88 3.78 -4.30
N VAL A 425 1.93 3.48 -3.00
CA VAL A 425 0.75 3.37 -2.14
C VAL A 425 0.83 4.41 -1.04
N GLN A 426 -0.10 5.36 -1.05
CA GLN A 426 -0.16 6.49 -0.12
C GLN A 426 -1.28 6.36 0.93
N SER A 427 -2.21 5.42 0.71
CA SER A 427 -3.30 5.14 1.62
C SER A 427 -2.85 4.36 2.85
N LEU A 428 -3.40 4.73 4.02
CA LEU A 428 -3.28 3.91 5.22
C LEU A 428 -4.11 2.63 5.01
N SER A 429 -3.52 1.48 5.33
CA SER A 429 -4.14 0.17 5.13
C SER A 429 -3.75 -0.82 6.23
N HIS A 430 -4.34 -2.01 6.22
CA HIS A 430 -3.86 -3.14 7.05
C HIS A 430 -2.84 -4.03 6.32
N TRP A 431 -2.56 -3.78 5.04
CA TRP A 431 -1.70 -4.62 4.22
C TRP A 431 -0.22 -4.37 4.49
N ALA A 432 0.31 -3.22 4.08
CA ALA A 432 1.69 -2.81 4.29
C ALA A 432 1.77 -1.30 4.55
N PRO A 433 2.87 -0.80 5.13
CA PRO A 433 3.01 0.61 5.43
C PRO A 433 2.90 1.48 4.18
N ALA A 434 2.14 2.58 4.30
CA ALA A 434 2.13 3.63 3.29
C ALA A 434 3.52 4.25 3.15
N ASN A 435 3.82 4.86 2.00
CA ASN A 435 5.06 5.60 1.87
C ASN A 435 5.03 6.88 2.73
N ILE A 436 6.09 7.08 3.52
CA ILE A 436 6.23 8.26 4.40
C ILE A 436 6.93 9.45 3.71
N GLY A 437 7.11 9.38 2.41
CA GLY A 437 7.83 10.39 1.63
C GLY A 437 7.71 10.17 0.13
N PRO A 438 8.39 10.98 -0.69
CA PRO A 438 8.27 10.96 -2.14
C PRO A 438 9.06 9.80 -2.77
N TYR A 439 8.65 8.57 -2.50
CA TYR A 439 9.23 7.35 -3.06
C TYR A 439 8.15 6.28 -3.23
N SER A 440 8.41 5.37 -4.17
CA SER A 440 7.53 4.23 -4.40
C SER A 440 8.04 3.01 -3.63
N GLN A 441 7.14 2.17 -3.12
CA GLN A 441 7.52 0.94 -2.41
C GLN A 441 8.32 0.00 -3.32
N ALA A 442 7.99 -0.07 -4.60
CA ALA A 442 8.76 -0.82 -5.59
C ALA A 442 8.64 -0.22 -7.00
N VAL A 443 9.66 -0.49 -7.81
CA VAL A 443 9.67 -0.23 -9.26
C VAL A 443 10.11 -1.49 -9.97
N GLN A 444 9.33 -1.94 -10.94
CA GLN A 444 9.65 -3.05 -11.82
C GLN A 444 9.99 -2.54 -13.22
N VAL A 445 11.06 -3.09 -13.78
CA VAL A 445 11.41 -2.91 -15.19
C VAL A 445 11.80 -4.27 -15.72
N ARG A 446 11.07 -4.74 -16.75
CA ARG A 446 11.19 -6.10 -17.28
C ARG A 446 10.94 -7.13 -16.16
N GLU A 447 11.88 -8.04 -15.95
CA GLU A 447 11.80 -9.10 -14.93
C GLU A 447 12.40 -8.67 -13.58
N ALA A 448 13.00 -7.49 -13.49
CA ALA A 448 13.67 -7.03 -12.28
C ALA A 448 12.76 -6.11 -11.45
N VAL A 449 12.62 -6.42 -10.16
CA VAL A 449 11.89 -5.61 -9.17
C VAL A 449 12.89 -4.99 -8.20
N PHE A 450 12.80 -3.67 -8.01
CA PHE A 450 13.60 -2.89 -7.07
C PHE A 450 12.71 -2.36 -5.96
N CYS A 451 12.96 -2.80 -4.73
CA CYS A 451 12.16 -2.39 -3.57
C CYS A 451 12.82 -1.23 -2.81
N ALA A 452 11.98 -0.36 -2.24
CA ALA A 452 12.38 0.63 -1.26
C ALA A 452 12.71 -0.02 0.09
N GLY A 453 13.35 0.75 0.97
CA GLY A 453 13.63 0.32 2.34
C GLY A 453 12.33 -0.01 3.08
N GLN A 454 12.28 -1.18 3.70
CA GLN A 454 11.14 -1.61 4.53
C GLN A 454 11.48 -1.41 6.00
N ILE A 455 10.58 -0.73 6.72
CA ILE A 455 10.70 -0.45 8.16
C ILE A 455 9.59 -1.21 8.88
N ALA A 456 9.84 -1.58 10.14
CA ALA A 456 8.91 -2.32 10.99
C ALA A 456 7.75 -1.44 11.50
N LEU A 457 7.08 -0.71 10.60
CA LEU A 457 5.92 0.12 10.92
C LEU A 457 4.66 -0.73 10.99
N VAL A 458 3.82 -0.51 11.98
CA VAL A 458 2.46 -1.07 12.01
C VAL A 458 1.64 -0.37 10.92
N PRO A 459 1.15 -1.09 9.87
CA PRO A 459 0.60 -0.45 8.67
C PRO A 459 -0.53 0.56 8.91
N CYS A 460 -1.43 0.27 9.86
CA CYS A 460 -2.59 1.12 10.13
C CYS A 460 -2.26 2.39 10.92
N SER A 461 -1.21 2.39 11.74
CA SER A 461 -0.84 3.52 12.60
C SER A 461 0.42 4.25 12.15
N MET A 462 1.20 3.62 11.26
CA MET A 462 2.52 4.08 10.82
C MET A 462 3.54 4.27 11.95
N GLN A 463 3.28 3.69 13.12
CA GLN A 463 4.20 3.70 14.26
C GLN A 463 5.15 2.51 14.18
N LEU A 464 6.39 2.69 14.65
CA LEU A 464 7.32 1.58 14.76
C LEU A 464 6.77 0.55 15.76
N VAL A 465 6.86 -0.74 15.41
CA VAL A 465 6.46 -1.82 16.31
C VAL A 465 7.34 -1.81 17.55
N ASN A 466 6.70 -1.86 18.72
CA ASN A 466 7.40 -2.04 19.98
C ASN A 466 7.72 -3.52 20.16
N GLY A 467 8.98 -3.85 20.44
CA GLY A 467 9.40 -5.23 20.69
C GLY A 467 10.85 -5.49 20.32
N PRO A 468 11.30 -6.75 20.47
CA PRO A 468 12.67 -7.13 20.20
C PRO A 468 13.03 -6.96 18.72
N VAL A 469 14.32 -6.85 18.44
CA VAL A 469 14.86 -6.71 17.07
C VAL A 469 14.42 -7.84 16.15
N ALA A 470 14.27 -9.06 16.67
CA ALA A 470 13.79 -10.19 15.88
C ALA A 470 12.36 -9.95 15.35
N LEU A 471 11.46 -9.39 16.17
CA LEU A 471 10.11 -9.02 15.77
C LEU A 471 10.13 -7.91 14.71
N GLN A 472 10.95 -6.88 14.92
CA GLN A 472 11.12 -5.80 13.94
C GLN A 472 11.63 -6.34 12.59
N ALA A 473 12.62 -7.22 12.61
CA ALA A 473 13.17 -7.85 11.41
C ALA A 473 12.12 -8.70 10.67
N ARG A 474 11.39 -9.56 11.40
CA ARG A 474 10.32 -10.40 10.84
C ARG A 474 9.24 -9.55 10.18
N LEU A 475 8.85 -8.44 10.82
CA LEU A 475 7.86 -7.52 10.27
C LEU A 475 8.38 -6.82 9.00
N CYS A 476 9.64 -6.37 8.98
CA CYS A 476 10.27 -5.81 7.77
C CYS A 476 10.26 -6.80 6.60
N PHE A 477 10.59 -8.08 6.85
CA PHE A 477 10.58 -9.12 5.81
C PHE A 477 9.16 -9.43 5.33
N SER A 478 8.18 -9.44 6.23
CA SER A 478 6.76 -9.57 5.85
C SER A 478 6.30 -8.41 4.94
N HIS A 479 6.71 -7.17 5.23
CA HIS A 479 6.41 -6.04 4.33
C HIS A 479 7.08 -6.20 2.96
N MET A 480 8.34 -6.62 2.93
CA MET A 480 9.04 -6.89 1.67
C MET A 480 8.34 -7.95 0.84
N GLU A 481 7.94 -9.07 1.46
CA GLU A 481 7.21 -10.14 0.76
C GLU A 481 5.87 -9.64 0.20
N LYS A 482 5.11 -8.88 1.00
CA LYS A 482 3.85 -8.27 0.57
C LYS A 482 4.06 -7.36 -0.64
N VAL A 483 5.07 -6.49 -0.60
CA VAL A 483 5.44 -5.58 -1.70
C VAL A 483 5.83 -6.37 -2.96
N LEU A 484 6.64 -7.43 -2.83
CA LEU A 484 7.03 -8.29 -3.95
C LEU A 484 5.81 -8.95 -4.60
N ARG A 485 4.95 -9.57 -3.79
CA ARG A 485 3.71 -10.22 -4.25
C ARG A 485 2.73 -9.24 -4.90
N ALA A 486 2.79 -7.97 -4.50
CA ALA A 486 1.95 -6.94 -5.09
C ALA A 486 2.43 -6.51 -6.49
N MET A 487 3.73 -6.57 -6.75
CA MET A 487 4.30 -6.37 -8.08
C MET A 487 4.03 -7.57 -8.98
N ASP A 488 4.29 -8.77 -8.49
CA ASP A 488 4.03 -10.03 -9.19
C ASP A 488 3.71 -11.11 -8.16
N SER A 489 2.52 -11.72 -8.28
CA SER A 489 1.98 -12.67 -7.31
C SER A 489 2.85 -13.92 -7.10
N ARG A 490 3.75 -14.22 -8.06
CA ARG A 490 4.68 -15.35 -8.02
C ARG A 490 5.93 -15.06 -7.20
N LEU A 491 6.26 -13.78 -6.98
CA LEU A 491 7.47 -13.39 -6.26
C LEU A 491 7.32 -13.62 -4.75
N THR A 492 8.43 -14.05 -4.16
CA THR A 492 8.56 -14.33 -2.72
C THR A 492 9.96 -13.91 -2.29
N LEU A 493 10.26 -13.98 -0.98
CA LEU A 493 11.61 -13.68 -0.49
C LEU A 493 12.69 -14.63 -1.05
N ALA A 494 12.32 -15.84 -1.49
CA ALA A 494 13.27 -16.77 -2.13
C ALA A 494 13.77 -16.28 -3.50
N HIS A 495 13.08 -15.32 -4.12
CA HIS A 495 13.47 -14.72 -5.40
C HIS A 495 14.39 -13.50 -5.23
N VAL A 496 14.73 -13.12 -3.99
CA VAL A 496 15.58 -11.96 -3.71
C VAL A 496 17.03 -12.27 -4.06
N LEU A 497 17.55 -11.59 -5.09
CA LEU A 497 18.95 -11.74 -5.53
C LEU A 497 19.94 -11.00 -4.62
N GLN A 498 19.54 -9.86 -4.06
CA GLN A 498 20.37 -9.03 -3.20
C GLN A 498 19.49 -8.31 -2.16
N ALA A 499 19.88 -8.40 -0.89
CA ALA A 499 19.25 -7.67 0.21
C ALA A 499 20.28 -6.80 0.93
N HIS A 500 19.94 -5.53 1.19
CA HIS A 500 20.75 -4.62 2.02
C HIS A 500 20.01 -4.44 3.34
N ILE A 501 20.62 -4.93 4.43
CA ILE A 501 20.01 -4.87 5.76
C ILE A 501 20.75 -3.84 6.59
N TYR A 502 20.02 -2.82 7.03
CA TYR A 502 20.53 -1.75 7.86
C TYR A 502 20.12 -1.98 9.32
N ILE A 503 21.10 -2.02 10.23
CA ILE A 503 20.87 -2.28 11.65
C ILE A 503 21.28 -1.08 12.50
N THR A 504 20.58 -0.84 13.60
CA THR A 504 20.87 0.31 14.49
C THR A 504 22.02 0.07 15.45
N HIS A 505 22.30 -1.20 15.78
CA HIS A 505 23.39 -1.60 16.67
C HIS A 505 24.05 -2.87 16.13
N ARG A 506 25.35 -3.05 16.38
CA ARG A 506 26.12 -4.20 15.88
C ARG A 506 25.59 -5.53 16.43
N ASP A 507 25.18 -5.55 17.68
CA ASP A 507 24.70 -6.76 18.37
C ASP A 507 23.41 -7.32 17.76
N HIS A 508 22.69 -6.51 16.96
CA HIS A 508 21.49 -6.95 16.27
C HIS A 508 21.79 -7.87 15.07
N ALA A 509 23.04 -7.89 14.57
CA ALA A 509 23.40 -8.62 13.36
C ALA A 509 23.06 -10.11 13.42
N ALA A 510 23.36 -10.77 14.55
CA ALA A 510 23.12 -12.21 14.71
C ALA A 510 21.62 -12.52 14.68
N ALA A 511 20.83 -11.84 15.51
CA ALA A 511 19.38 -12.02 15.58
C ALA A 511 18.69 -11.76 14.24
N VAL A 512 19.07 -10.68 13.53
CA VAL A 512 18.47 -10.37 12.21
C VAL A 512 18.85 -11.42 11.16
N THR A 513 20.10 -11.91 11.18
CA THR A 513 20.57 -12.95 10.25
C THR A 513 19.80 -14.26 10.47
N GLU A 514 19.57 -14.62 11.73
CA GLU A 514 18.79 -15.81 12.07
C GLU A 514 17.33 -15.70 11.57
N VAL A 515 16.66 -14.58 11.85
CA VAL A 515 15.28 -14.36 11.37
C VAL A 515 15.21 -14.41 9.85
N TRP A 516 16.20 -13.87 9.14
CA TRP A 516 16.28 -13.96 7.68
C TRP A 516 16.38 -15.42 7.22
N ASN A 517 17.32 -16.18 7.79
CA ASN A 517 17.55 -17.58 7.40
C ASN A 517 16.31 -18.44 7.62
N ARG A 518 15.62 -18.28 8.77
CA ARG A 518 14.35 -18.97 9.06
C ARG A 518 13.27 -18.57 8.05
N THR A 519 13.13 -17.28 7.77
CA THR A 519 12.12 -16.77 6.83
C THR A 519 12.32 -17.33 5.41
N ILE A 520 13.57 -17.45 4.94
CA ILE A 520 13.85 -18.06 3.63
C ILE A 520 13.57 -19.57 3.62
N GLN A 521 13.87 -20.28 4.72
CA GLN A 521 13.56 -21.71 4.85
C GLN A 521 12.05 -21.97 4.82
N ASP A 522 11.24 -21.17 5.53
CA ASP A 522 9.78 -21.27 5.53
C ASP A 522 9.20 -21.16 4.11
N VAL A 523 9.74 -20.22 3.31
CA VAL A 523 9.30 -20.00 1.93
C VAL A 523 9.68 -21.17 1.01
N GLN A 524 10.81 -21.83 1.26
CA GLN A 524 11.25 -23.00 0.48
C GLN A 524 10.56 -24.31 0.89
N GLY A 525 10.10 -24.42 2.14
CA GLY A 525 9.40 -25.60 2.67
C GLY A 525 7.98 -25.81 2.11
N TRP A 526 7.41 -24.81 1.44
CA TRP A 526 6.09 -24.89 0.82
C TRP A 526 6.14 -25.42 -0.63
N SER A 527 6.81 -26.55 -0.85
CA SER A 527 6.67 -27.34 -2.08
C SER A 527 5.89 -28.62 -1.79
N GLY A 528 4.59 -28.49 -1.51
CA GLY A 528 3.66 -29.59 -1.38
C GLY A 528 3.14 -30.02 -2.76
N ALA A 529 3.59 -31.19 -3.22
CA ALA A 529 3.06 -32.03 -4.29
C ALA A 529 2.97 -31.42 -5.71
N GLY A 530 3.89 -31.84 -6.59
CA GLY A 530 3.57 -31.99 -8.01
C GLY A 530 4.42 -31.24 -9.05
N ALA A 531 5.68 -30.89 -8.80
CA ALA A 531 6.66 -30.69 -9.88
C ALA A 531 8.08 -30.70 -9.29
N ALA A 532 8.72 -31.87 -9.34
CA ALA A 532 10.16 -31.98 -9.13
C ALA A 532 10.90 -31.35 -10.33
N VAL A 533 11.04 -30.03 -10.35
CA VAL A 533 12.09 -29.39 -11.13
C VAL A 533 13.31 -29.33 -10.23
N TRP A 534 14.20 -30.29 -10.43
CA TRP A 534 15.55 -30.29 -9.88
C TRP A 534 16.30 -29.05 -10.37
N LEU A 535 16.26 -27.96 -9.60
CA LEU A 535 17.37 -27.01 -9.59
C LEU A 535 18.33 -27.51 -8.51
N ALA A 536 19.41 -28.12 -8.98
CA ALA A 536 20.55 -28.52 -8.16
C ALA A 536 20.96 -27.39 -7.20
N PRO A 537 21.48 -27.71 -6.00
CA PRO A 537 21.93 -26.71 -5.03
C PRO A 537 23.17 -26.03 -5.61
N VAL A 538 22.96 -24.97 -6.38
CA VAL A 538 24.03 -24.02 -6.68
C VAL A 538 24.22 -23.24 -5.38
N LEU A 539 25.28 -23.60 -4.66
CA LEU A 539 25.89 -22.82 -3.58
C LEU A 539 26.22 -21.41 -4.10
N LEU A 540 25.19 -20.55 -4.23
CA LEU A 540 25.36 -19.12 -4.45
C LEU A 540 25.61 -18.48 -3.10
N TRP A 541 26.85 -18.04 -2.90
CA TRP A 541 27.23 -17.14 -1.82
C TRP A 541 26.40 -15.85 -1.93
N LEU A 542 25.30 -15.75 -1.18
CA LEU A 542 24.57 -14.49 -0.98
C LEU A 542 25.47 -13.56 -0.16
N TRP A 543 25.96 -12.50 -0.81
CA TRP A 543 26.75 -11.46 -0.15
C TRP A 543 25.84 -10.59 0.73
N PHE A 544 25.87 -10.82 2.06
CA PHE A 544 25.25 -9.92 3.03
C PHE A 544 26.13 -8.68 3.24
N LEU A 545 25.57 -7.51 2.94
CA LEU A 545 26.13 -6.23 3.38
C LEU A 545 25.27 -5.70 4.53
N LEU A 546 25.70 -5.98 5.76
CA LEU A 546 25.16 -5.36 6.97
C LEU A 546 25.81 -3.99 7.15
N LYS A 547 25.01 -2.93 7.18
CA LYS A 547 25.48 -1.56 7.45
C LYS A 547 24.82 -1.03 8.73
N ILE A 548 25.62 -0.47 9.63
CA ILE A 548 25.11 0.14 10.86
C ILE A 548 24.59 1.54 10.51
N CYS A 549 23.30 1.80 10.72
CA CYS A 549 22.63 3.05 10.41
C CYS A 549 21.54 3.36 11.45
N ARG A 550 21.32 4.64 11.75
CA ARG A 550 20.16 5.08 12.55
C ARG A 550 18.95 5.28 11.62
N ILE A 551 17.79 4.79 12.03
CA ILE A 551 16.51 4.99 11.31
C ILE A 551 15.63 5.83 12.22
N CYS A 552 15.19 7.01 11.76
CA CYS A 552 14.21 7.82 12.47
C CYS A 552 12.91 7.83 11.68
N VAL A 553 11.83 7.39 12.31
CA VAL A 553 10.47 7.50 11.78
C VAL A 553 9.93 8.82 12.33
N SER A 554 10.08 9.91 11.57
CA SER A 554 9.50 11.19 11.96
C SER A 554 7.99 11.19 11.69
N CYS A 555 7.21 10.52 12.55
CA CYS A 555 5.82 10.88 12.77
C CYS A 555 5.80 12.06 13.76
N ALA A 556 5.09 13.13 13.41
CA ALA A 556 5.00 14.31 14.26
C ALA A 556 4.47 13.95 15.67
N SER A 557 5.34 13.95 16.67
CA SER A 557 4.98 14.06 18.10
C SER A 557 6.19 14.54 18.93
N PRO A 558 5.98 15.31 20.03
CA PRO A 558 7.03 16.15 20.63
C PRO A 558 7.56 15.55 21.94
N ALA A 559 8.78 15.00 21.93
CA ALA A 559 9.64 14.92 23.12
C ALA A 559 11.00 14.31 22.77
N GLY A 560 12.06 15.12 22.85
CA GLY A 560 13.44 14.66 22.69
C GLY A 560 14.04 14.13 24.00
N SER A 561 14.92 13.14 23.89
CA SER A 561 16.17 13.10 24.66
C SER A 561 17.12 12.03 24.11
N VAL A 562 18.41 12.31 24.22
CA VAL A 562 19.56 11.63 23.59
C VAL A 562 20.36 10.90 24.66
N CYS A 563 21.01 9.78 24.31
CA CYS A 563 22.23 9.33 24.99
C CYS A 563 23.29 8.91 23.95
N SER A 564 24.51 9.43 24.15
CA SER A 564 25.69 9.31 23.28
C SER A 564 26.67 8.24 23.80
N GLY A 565 27.24 7.42 22.92
CA GLY A 565 28.30 6.46 23.27
C GLY A 565 28.92 5.73 22.08
N HIS A 566 29.96 6.34 21.50
CA HIS A 566 31.17 5.85 20.80
C HIS A 566 31.29 4.54 19.97
N HIS A 567 31.80 4.77 18.73
CA HIS A 567 32.80 4.04 17.91
C HIS A 567 32.36 2.87 16.97
N TRP A 568 33.17 2.64 15.92
CA TRP A 568 33.39 1.38 15.14
C TRP A 568 32.90 1.17 13.67
N ILE A 569 33.90 0.91 12.80
CA ILE A 569 34.16 -0.20 11.83
C ILE A 569 33.24 -0.48 10.62
N THR A 570 33.86 -0.49 9.43
CA THR A 570 33.36 -0.97 8.12
C THR A 570 34.03 -2.30 7.74
N LEU A 571 33.26 -3.34 7.38
CA LEU A 571 33.77 -4.63 6.86
C LEU A 571 33.68 -4.69 5.33
N LEU A 572 34.81 -4.92 4.67
CA LEU A 572 34.91 -5.29 3.25
C LEU A 572 35.93 -6.42 3.12
N SER A 573 35.50 -7.62 2.73
CA SER A 573 36.40 -8.67 2.22
C SER A 573 36.44 -8.59 0.68
N ARG A 574 37.64 -8.46 0.11
CA ARG A 574 37.96 -8.62 -1.33
C ARG A 574 38.52 -10.04 -1.58
N PRO A 575 38.70 -10.42 -2.85
CA PRO A 575 37.73 -10.68 -3.91
C PRO A 575 37.27 -12.14 -3.94
#